data_AF-A0A358XT99-F1
#
_entry.id   AF-A0A358XT99-F1
#
_cell.length_a   1.000
_cell.length_b   1.000
_cell.length_c   1.000
_cell.angle_alpha   90.00
_cell.angle_beta   90.00
_cell.angle_gamma   90.00
#
_symmetry.space_group_name_H-M   'P 1'
#
loop_
_entity.id
_entity.type
_entity.pdbx_description
1 polymer ?
#
loop_
_entity_poly.entity_id
_entity_poly.type
_entity_poly.pdbx_seq_one_letter_code
_entity_poly.pdbx_strand_id
1 'polypeptide(L)'
;NSQGYYPLEYKRLMKDSLSYVRMARNYYEQSFYKVDPDSLSRMDFAQDRKINFSGNQLVLDSAQNAEFKSLVGKGRKYYQDDLANNLNYGAKQILAFERNDPSVIFDAIRWQKKTIDLKPDVPAFRYTMALLLYRVGFYAQAEEEQQRAVKLSKSNKLYQEKMKAVLKQMQSRRL
;
A
#
# COMPACT_ATOMS: atom_id res chain seq x y z
N ASN A 1 -15.75 1.35 10.28
CA ASN A 1 -14.91 1.66 11.47
C ASN A 1 -14.06 2.91 11.23
N SER A 2 -14.58 4.08 11.59
CA SER A 2 -13.88 5.39 11.47
C SER A 2 -13.11 5.80 12.74
N GLN A 3 -13.32 5.10 13.85
CA GLN A 3 -12.72 5.43 15.16
C GLN A 3 -11.18 5.32 15.18
N GLY A 4 -10.55 4.50 14.33
CA GLY A 4 -9.08 4.45 14.22
C GLY A 4 -8.48 5.62 13.43
N TYR A 5 -9.28 6.23 12.55
CA TYR A 5 -8.86 7.32 11.66
C TYR A 5 -8.82 8.67 12.40
N TYR A 6 -9.78 8.96 13.28
CA TYR A 6 -9.81 10.23 14.01
C TYR A 6 -8.62 10.45 14.95
N PRO A 7 -8.21 9.50 15.81
CA PRO A 7 -7.02 9.65 16.66
C PRO A 7 -5.74 9.76 15.84
N LEU A 8 -5.66 9.04 14.72
CA LEU A 8 -4.54 9.12 13.80
C LEU A 8 -4.43 10.53 13.19
N GLU A 9 -5.54 11.07 12.70
CA GLU A 9 -5.62 12.40 12.12
C GLU A 9 -5.33 13.50 13.15
N TYR A 10 -5.86 13.38 14.37
CA TYR A 10 -5.55 14.28 15.47
C TYR A 10 -4.04 14.32 15.75
N LYS A 11 -3.39 13.16 15.90
CA LYS A 11 -1.94 13.07 16.13
C LYS A 11 -1.13 13.66 14.98
N ARG A 12 -1.59 13.44 13.73
CA ARG A 12 -1.00 14.03 12.53
C ARG A 12 -1.02 15.56 12.58
N LEU A 13 -2.18 16.13 12.94
CA LEU A 13 -2.39 17.58 13.01
C LEU A 13 -1.60 18.22 14.17
N MET A 14 -1.54 17.53 15.31
CA MET A 14 -0.75 17.95 16.48
C MET A 14 0.75 17.72 16.34
N LYS A 15 1.21 17.13 15.22
CA LYS A 15 2.61 16.79 14.93
C LYS A 15 3.27 15.89 15.99
N ASP A 16 2.47 15.14 16.74
CA ASP A 16 2.96 14.09 17.64
C ASP A 16 3.42 12.88 16.81
N SER A 17 4.62 13.01 16.26
CA SER A 17 5.15 12.12 15.23
C SER A 17 5.36 10.70 15.76
N LEU A 18 5.83 10.56 17.01
CA LEU A 18 6.08 9.25 17.60
C LEU A 18 4.78 8.47 17.82
N SER A 19 3.77 9.11 18.41
CA SER A 19 2.48 8.44 18.60
C SER A 19 1.78 8.20 17.28
N TYR A 20 1.87 9.16 16.35
CA TYR A 20 1.30 9.02 15.01
C TYR A 20 1.88 7.81 14.29
N VAL A 21 3.22 7.70 14.23
CA VAL A 21 3.90 6.59 13.56
C VAL A 21 3.49 5.25 14.16
N ARG A 22 3.46 5.14 15.50
CA ARG A 22 3.06 3.90 16.17
C ARG A 22 1.65 3.47 15.78
N MET A 23 0.71 4.43 15.77
CA MET A 23 -0.67 4.16 15.39
C MET A 23 -0.81 3.84 13.90
N ALA A 24 -0.16 4.62 13.03
CA ALA A 24 -0.14 4.39 11.58
C ALA A 24 0.39 2.98 11.28
N ARG A 25 1.51 2.60 11.89
CA ARG A 25 2.12 1.27 11.75
C ARG A 25 1.15 0.16 12.07
N ASN A 26 0.51 0.23 13.24
CA ASN A 26 -0.45 -0.80 13.64
C ASN A 26 -1.67 -0.83 12.70
N TYR A 27 -2.22 0.34 12.36
CA TYR A 27 -3.40 0.44 11.50
C TYR A 27 -3.15 -0.12 10.11
N TYR A 28 -2.10 0.33 9.41
CA TYR A 28 -1.82 -0.13 8.05
C TYR A 28 -1.44 -1.61 7.99
N GLU A 29 -0.69 -2.09 8.98
CA GLU A 29 -0.31 -3.50 9.07
C GLU A 29 -1.55 -4.41 9.20
N GLN A 30 -2.47 -4.08 10.12
CA GLN A 30 -3.61 -4.94 10.44
C GLN A 30 -4.75 -4.81 9.44
N SER A 31 -5.05 -3.58 8.99
CA SER A 31 -6.22 -3.32 8.13
C SER A 31 -5.96 -3.58 6.65
N PHE A 32 -4.71 -3.50 6.18
CA PHE A 32 -4.43 -3.59 4.74
C PHE A 32 -3.29 -4.56 4.38
N TYR A 33 -2.21 -4.62 5.17
CA TYR A 33 -1.06 -5.45 4.81
C TYR A 33 -1.31 -6.95 5.04
N LYS A 34 -1.94 -7.33 6.15
CA LYS A 34 -2.23 -8.74 6.48
C LYS A 34 -3.45 -9.31 5.76
N VAL A 35 -4.22 -8.48 5.06
CA VAL A 35 -5.49 -8.85 4.44
C VAL A 35 -5.31 -9.16 2.96
N ASP A 36 -5.98 -10.19 2.44
CA ASP A 36 -5.91 -10.57 1.02
C ASP A 36 -7.17 -10.13 0.24
N PRO A 37 -7.06 -9.57 -0.99
CA PRO A 37 -8.22 -9.20 -1.80
C PRO A 37 -9.22 -10.34 -2.03
N ASP A 38 -8.74 -11.58 -2.18
CA ASP A 38 -9.62 -12.73 -2.40
C ASP A 38 -10.40 -13.08 -1.14
N SER A 39 -9.76 -12.97 0.03
CA SER A 39 -10.43 -13.20 1.30
C SER A 39 -11.54 -12.18 1.53
N LEU A 40 -11.29 -10.89 1.28
CA LEU A 40 -12.31 -9.84 1.37
C LEU A 40 -13.44 -10.06 0.37
N SER A 41 -13.11 -10.33 -0.89
CA SER A 41 -14.11 -10.63 -1.92
C SER A 41 -14.96 -11.84 -1.57
N ARG A 42 -14.36 -12.86 -0.94
CA ARG A 42 -15.06 -14.07 -0.51
C ARG A 42 -15.99 -13.79 0.67
N MET A 43 -15.59 -12.92 1.59
CA MET A 43 -16.44 -12.49 2.70
C MET A 43 -17.69 -11.76 2.20
N ASP A 44 -17.52 -10.81 1.27
CA ASP A 44 -18.67 -10.11 0.65
C ASP A 44 -19.58 -11.08 -0.09
N PHE A 45 -19.00 -11.98 -0.90
CA PHE A 45 -19.76 -13.01 -1.62
C PHE A 45 -20.63 -13.84 -0.67
N ALA A 46 -20.07 -14.24 0.48
CA ALA A 46 -20.77 -15.02 1.49
C ALA A 46 -21.84 -14.19 2.20
N GLN A 47 -21.56 -12.93 2.50
CA GLN A 47 -22.53 -12.02 3.11
C GLN A 47 -23.73 -11.79 2.20
N ASP A 48 -23.51 -11.52 0.92
CA ASP A 48 -24.58 -11.30 -0.08
C ASP A 48 -25.50 -12.52 -0.22
N ARG A 49 -24.92 -13.72 -0.12
CA ARG A 49 -25.63 -15.01 -0.18
C ARG A 49 -26.14 -15.51 1.16
N LYS A 50 -25.91 -14.75 2.24
CA LYS A 50 -26.25 -15.12 3.61
C LYS A 50 -25.72 -16.51 4.00
N ILE A 51 -24.50 -16.81 3.56
CA ILE A 51 -23.81 -18.07 3.86
C ILE A 51 -23.33 -18.03 5.31
N ASN A 52 -23.66 -19.07 6.08
CA ASN A 52 -23.29 -19.16 7.49
C ASN A 52 -21.81 -19.48 7.67
N PHE A 53 -21.22 -18.90 8.71
CA PHE A 53 -19.86 -19.22 9.13
C PHE A 53 -19.89 -20.47 10.02
N SER A 54 -18.93 -21.38 9.82
CA SER A 54 -18.71 -22.49 10.75
C SER A 54 -17.72 -22.01 11.80
N GLY A 55 -18.24 -21.58 12.96
CA GLY A 55 -17.45 -20.88 13.96
C GLY A 55 -16.86 -19.58 13.41
N ASN A 56 -15.55 -19.39 13.54
CA ASN A 56 -14.84 -18.20 13.05
C ASN A 56 -14.33 -18.32 11.59
N GLN A 57 -14.68 -19.38 10.87
CA GLN A 57 -14.18 -19.62 9.50
C GLN A 57 -15.31 -19.63 8.48
N LEU A 58 -15.07 -18.95 7.36
CA LEU A 58 -15.94 -19.03 6.20
C LEU A 58 -15.62 -20.31 5.42
N VAL A 59 -16.57 -21.22 5.35
CA VAL A 59 -16.46 -22.48 4.59
C VAL A 59 -17.50 -22.45 3.48
N LEU A 60 -17.03 -22.39 2.24
CA LEU A 60 -17.87 -22.51 1.04
C LEU A 60 -17.90 -23.97 0.60
N ASP A 61 -19.07 -24.48 0.23
CA ASP A 61 -19.17 -25.78 -0.44
C ASP A 61 -18.59 -25.72 -1.88
N SER A 62 -18.58 -26.87 -2.57
CA SER A 62 -18.00 -26.95 -3.91
C SER A 62 -18.75 -26.10 -4.94
N ALA A 63 -20.08 -25.99 -4.85
CA ALA A 63 -20.89 -25.22 -5.77
C ALA A 63 -20.71 -23.71 -5.52
N GLN A 64 -20.73 -23.29 -4.25
CA GLN A 64 -20.48 -21.91 -3.83
C GLN A 64 -19.06 -21.46 -4.22
N ASN A 65 -18.06 -22.33 -4.10
CA ASN A 65 -16.69 -22.01 -4.54
C ASN A 65 -16.59 -21.83 -6.06
N ALA A 66 -17.27 -22.67 -6.85
CA ALA A 66 -17.30 -22.54 -8.30
C ALA A 66 -17.99 -21.22 -8.71
N GLU A 67 -19.11 -20.90 -8.06
CA GLU A 67 -19.83 -19.65 -8.28
C GLU A 67 -18.98 -18.43 -7.92
N PHE A 68 -18.33 -18.43 -6.74
CA PHE A 68 -17.41 -17.37 -6.33
C PHE A 68 -16.33 -17.15 -7.39
N LYS A 69 -15.65 -18.22 -7.84
CA LYS A 69 -14.60 -18.12 -8.86
C LYS A 69 -15.10 -17.51 -10.18
N SER A 70 -16.36 -17.76 -10.55
CA SER A 70 -16.98 -17.18 -11.74
C SER A 70 -17.24 -15.67 -11.61
N LEU A 71 -17.54 -15.19 -10.39
CA LEU A 71 -17.99 -13.80 -10.15
C LEU A 71 -16.93 -12.88 -9.54
N VAL A 72 -15.86 -13.43 -8.96
CA VAL A 72 -14.91 -12.70 -8.09
C VAL A 72 -14.18 -11.54 -8.77
N GLY A 73 -14.10 -11.51 -10.10
CA GLY A 73 -13.24 -10.58 -10.86
C GLY A 73 -13.42 -9.09 -10.49
N LYS A 74 -14.66 -8.60 -10.40
CA LYS A 74 -14.92 -7.19 -10.07
C LYS A 74 -14.64 -6.86 -8.60
N GLY A 75 -15.09 -7.71 -7.67
CA GLY A 75 -14.85 -7.54 -6.23
C GLY A 75 -13.36 -7.60 -5.88
N ARG A 76 -12.62 -8.56 -6.46
CA ARG A 76 -11.17 -8.67 -6.31
C ARG A 76 -10.47 -7.40 -6.75
N LYS A 77 -10.84 -6.86 -7.93
CA LYS A 77 -10.23 -5.62 -8.44
C LYS A 77 -10.48 -4.43 -7.51
N TYR A 78 -11.70 -4.29 -6.99
CA TYR A 78 -12.03 -3.24 -6.02
C TYR A 78 -11.10 -3.32 -4.79
N TYR A 79 -10.95 -4.51 -4.21
CA TYR A 79 -10.07 -4.68 -3.05
C TYR A 79 -8.58 -4.53 -3.37
N GLN A 80 -8.12 -4.99 -4.53
CA GLN A 80 -6.76 -4.72 -4.99
C GLN A 80 -6.48 -3.20 -5.06
N ASP A 81 -7.43 -2.44 -5.60
CA ASP A 81 -7.34 -0.98 -5.71
C ASP A 81 -7.32 -0.30 -4.34
N ASP A 82 -8.25 -0.67 -3.46
CA ASP A 82 -8.35 -0.10 -2.11
C ASP A 82 -7.10 -0.42 -1.27
N LEU A 83 -6.68 -1.69 -1.22
CA LEU A 83 -5.50 -2.10 -0.47
C LEU A 83 -4.23 -1.41 -0.98
N ALA A 84 -4.01 -1.36 -2.30
CA ALA A 84 -2.82 -0.73 -2.88
C ALA A 84 -2.76 0.77 -2.58
N ASN A 85 -3.90 1.47 -2.71
CA ASN A 85 -3.96 2.91 -2.44
C ASN A 85 -3.71 3.22 -0.96
N ASN A 86 -4.33 2.48 -0.04
CA ASN A 86 -4.17 2.68 1.40
C ASN A 86 -2.77 2.31 1.90
N LEU A 87 -2.18 1.22 1.39
CA LEU A 87 -0.80 0.84 1.74
C LEU A 87 0.22 1.87 1.23
N ASN A 88 0.06 2.36 -0.01
CA ASN A 88 0.89 3.45 -0.52
C ASN A 88 0.72 4.74 0.28
N TYR A 89 -0.50 5.07 0.70
CA TYR A 89 -0.74 6.22 1.55
C TYR A 89 -0.02 6.04 2.90
N GLY A 90 -0.20 4.91 3.57
CA GLY A 90 0.50 4.59 4.82
C GLY A 90 2.02 4.65 4.70
N ALA A 91 2.57 4.12 3.62
CA ALA A 91 3.99 4.19 3.31
C ALA A 91 4.51 5.64 3.19
N LYS A 92 3.74 6.52 2.53
CA LYS A 92 4.07 7.96 2.47
C LYS A 92 3.97 8.65 3.82
N GLN A 93 3.01 8.26 4.65
CA GLN A 93 2.89 8.80 6.01
C GLN A 93 4.10 8.42 6.87
N ILE A 94 4.53 7.14 6.82
CA ILE A 94 5.77 6.71 7.50
C ILE A 94 6.96 7.52 6.99
N LEU A 95 7.13 7.66 5.67
CA LEU A 95 8.24 8.45 5.11
C LEU A 95 8.25 9.92 5.60
N ALA A 96 7.07 10.52 5.79
CA ALA A 96 6.91 11.91 6.21
C ALA A 96 7.15 12.13 7.71
N PHE A 97 6.71 11.20 8.57
CA PHE A 97 6.70 11.37 10.02
C PHE A 97 7.77 10.56 10.76
N GLU A 98 8.26 9.46 10.20
CA GLU A 98 9.36 8.70 10.81
C GLU A 98 10.71 9.39 10.56
N ARG A 99 11.50 9.49 11.62
CA ARG A 99 12.77 10.23 11.66
C ARG A 99 13.95 9.40 12.15
N ASN A 100 13.70 8.43 13.02
CA ASN A 100 14.72 7.87 13.90
C ASN A 100 14.78 6.33 13.86
N ASP A 101 13.69 5.64 13.50
CA ASP A 101 13.60 4.19 13.52
C ASP A 101 13.49 3.59 12.09
N PRO A 102 14.61 3.06 11.55
CA PRO A 102 14.60 2.37 10.25
C PRO A 102 13.66 1.16 10.19
N SER A 103 13.37 0.50 11.32
CA SER A 103 12.51 -0.68 11.35
C SER A 103 11.09 -0.36 10.86
N VAL A 104 10.59 0.84 11.16
CA VAL A 104 9.29 1.31 10.69
C VAL A 104 9.34 1.60 9.18
N ILE A 105 10.45 2.13 8.67
CA ILE A 105 10.62 2.36 7.24
C ILE A 105 10.68 1.02 6.48
N PHE A 106 11.29 -0.02 7.07
CA PHE A 106 11.26 -1.37 6.49
C PHE A 106 9.85 -1.95 6.40
N ASP A 107 8.98 -1.66 7.37
CA ASP A 107 7.56 -2.03 7.26
C ASP A 107 6.88 -1.31 6.10
N ALA A 108 7.12 -0.01 5.94
CA ALA A 108 6.62 0.75 4.79
C ALA A 108 7.15 0.21 3.44
N ILE A 109 8.40 -0.28 3.38
CA ILE A 109 8.94 -0.97 2.20
C ILE A 109 8.17 -2.27 1.94
N ARG A 110 7.88 -3.08 2.97
CA ARG A 110 7.08 -4.32 2.82
C ARG A 110 5.68 -4.01 2.31
N TRP A 111 5.03 -2.97 2.86
CA TRP A 111 3.73 -2.51 2.37
C TRP A 111 3.80 -2.06 0.92
N GLN A 112 4.82 -1.29 0.57
CA GLN A 112 4.98 -0.77 -0.78
C GLN A 112 5.29 -1.86 -1.80
N LYS A 113 5.98 -2.93 -1.40
CA LYS A 113 6.15 -4.11 -2.24
C LYS A 113 4.80 -4.73 -2.56
N LYS A 114 3.96 -4.97 -1.55
CA LYS A 114 2.59 -5.47 -1.75
C LYS A 114 1.75 -4.54 -2.62
N THR A 115 1.86 -3.22 -2.44
CA THR A 115 1.22 -2.22 -3.30
C THR A 115 1.57 -2.44 -4.78
N ILE A 116 2.85 -2.63 -5.09
CA ILE A 116 3.34 -2.82 -6.47
C ILE A 116 2.91 -4.19 -7.00
N ASP A 117 2.92 -5.23 -6.17
CA ASP A 117 2.45 -6.57 -6.54
C ASP A 117 0.95 -6.55 -6.89
N LEU A 118 0.13 -5.78 -6.15
CA LEU A 118 -1.28 -5.58 -6.43
C LEU A 118 -1.52 -4.73 -7.69
N LYS A 119 -0.69 -3.71 -7.92
CA LYS A 119 -0.84 -2.74 -9.03
C LYS A 119 0.53 -2.30 -9.59
N PRO A 120 1.10 -3.05 -10.54
CA PRO A 120 2.47 -2.83 -11.00
C PRO A 120 2.64 -1.59 -11.90
N ASP A 121 1.56 -1.15 -12.55
CA ASP A 121 1.60 -0.14 -13.63
C ASP A 121 1.34 1.29 -13.15
N VAL A 122 1.36 1.53 -11.82
CA VAL A 122 1.14 2.86 -11.24
C VAL A 122 2.50 3.51 -10.96
N PRO A 123 2.92 4.55 -11.72
CA PRO A 123 4.25 5.12 -11.59
C PRO A 123 4.48 5.76 -10.21
N ALA A 124 3.42 6.29 -9.59
CA ALA A 124 3.49 6.87 -8.25
C ALA A 124 3.88 5.84 -7.17
N PHE A 125 3.59 4.55 -7.37
CA PHE A 125 3.94 3.51 -6.42
C PHE A 125 5.43 3.16 -6.49
N ARG A 126 5.99 3.11 -7.71
CA ARG A 126 7.44 2.99 -7.93
C ARG A 126 8.20 4.16 -7.31
N TYR A 127 7.68 5.38 -7.48
CA TYR A 127 8.24 6.58 -6.87
C TYR A 127 8.30 6.51 -5.33
N THR A 128 7.19 6.13 -4.67
CA THR A 128 7.19 5.97 -3.20
C THR A 128 8.22 4.92 -2.76
N MET A 129 8.33 3.80 -3.46
CA MET A 129 9.34 2.76 -3.17
C MET A 129 10.77 3.31 -3.27
N ALA A 130 11.06 4.07 -4.33
CA ALA A 130 12.37 4.68 -4.53
C ALA A 130 12.76 5.61 -3.36
N LEU A 131 11.83 6.45 -2.89
CA LEU A 131 12.09 7.34 -1.74
C LEU A 131 12.35 6.57 -0.44
N LEU A 132 11.59 5.50 -0.19
CA LEU A 132 11.78 4.66 1.00
C LEU A 132 13.15 3.98 0.98
N LEU A 133 13.51 3.35 -0.15
CA LEU A 133 14.81 2.69 -0.34
C LEU A 133 15.97 3.70 -0.20
N TYR A 134 15.82 4.89 -0.76
CA TYR A 134 16.83 5.95 -0.62
C TYR A 134 17.00 6.36 0.84
N ARG A 135 15.90 6.50 1.60
CA ARG A 135 15.93 6.88 3.01
C ARG A 135 16.73 5.91 3.88
N VAL A 136 16.72 4.62 3.57
CA VAL A 136 17.47 3.59 4.30
C VAL A 136 18.80 3.21 3.63
N GLY A 137 19.26 3.98 2.63
CA GLY A 137 20.58 3.81 2.03
C GLY A 137 20.70 2.77 0.91
N PHE A 138 19.60 2.14 0.47
CA PHE A 138 19.59 1.23 -0.68
C PHE A 138 19.55 2.00 -2.00
N TYR A 139 20.59 2.80 -2.24
CA TYR A 139 20.60 3.79 -3.31
C TYR A 139 20.48 3.19 -4.72
N ALA A 140 21.15 2.07 -4.99
CA ALA A 140 21.07 1.43 -6.31
C ALA A 140 19.64 0.95 -6.62
N GLN A 141 18.97 0.33 -5.64
CA GLN A 141 17.58 -0.12 -5.78
C GLN A 141 16.61 1.07 -5.86
N ALA A 142 16.88 2.15 -5.12
CA ALA A 142 16.10 3.37 -5.20
C ALA A 142 16.14 3.98 -6.61
N GLU A 143 17.32 4.07 -7.22
CA GLU A 143 17.49 4.55 -8.58
C GLU A 143 16.76 3.66 -9.60
N GLU A 144 16.84 2.33 -9.43
CA GLU A 144 16.12 1.39 -10.30
C GLU A 144 14.60 1.58 -10.24
N GLU A 145 14.03 1.66 -9.04
CA GLU A 145 12.60 1.92 -8.87
C GLU A 145 12.20 3.30 -9.42
N GLN A 146 13.06 4.30 -9.27
CA GLN A 146 12.82 5.61 -9.87
C GLN A 146 12.86 5.59 -11.40
N GLN A 147 13.76 4.82 -12.00
CA GLN A 147 13.79 4.60 -13.45
C GLN A 147 12.50 3.91 -13.94
N ARG A 148 11.99 2.93 -13.18
CA ARG A 148 10.70 2.28 -13.47
C ARG A 148 9.56 3.29 -13.39
N ALA A 149 9.56 4.19 -12.39
CA ALA A 149 8.58 5.28 -12.30
C ALA A 149 8.60 6.20 -13.55
N VAL A 150 9.80 6.60 -14.01
CA VAL A 150 9.97 7.39 -15.24
C VAL A 150 9.41 6.66 -16.47
N LYS A 151 9.69 5.35 -16.60
CA LYS A 151 9.19 4.53 -17.72
C LYS A 151 7.67 4.41 -17.73
N LEU A 152 7.03 4.25 -16.57
CA LEU A 152 5.57 4.15 -16.45
C LEU A 152 4.86 5.50 -16.63
N SER A 153 5.54 6.62 -16.34
CA SER A 153 4.96 7.97 -16.46
C SER A 153 4.88 8.54 -17.88
N LYS A 154 5.24 7.77 -18.92
CA LYS A 154 5.34 8.23 -20.33
C LYS A 154 4.09 8.92 -20.87
N SER A 155 2.90 8.54 -20.41
CA SER A 155 1.63 9.12 -20.85
C SER A 155 1.37 10.52 -20.28
N ASN A 156 2.11 10.95 -19.24
CA ASN A 156 1.98 12.26 -18.63
C ASN A 156 3.34 12.96 -18.59
N LYS A 157 3.60 13.80 -19.59
CA LYS A 157 4.88 14.51 -19.76
C LYS A 157 5.28 15.31 -18.52
N LEU A 158 4.37 16.08 -17.92
CA LEU A 158 4.66 16.88 -16.73
C LEU A 158 5.08 15.99 -15.55
N TYR A 159 4.37 14.88 -15.34
CA TYR A 159 4.69 13.94 -14.28
C TYR A 159 6.01 13.21 -14.56
N GLN A 160 6.27 12.84 -15.81
CA GLN A 160 7.53 12.22 -16.22
C GLN A 160 8.73 13.12 -15.96
N GLU A 161 8.65 14.41 -16.28
CA GLU A 161 9.74 15.36 -16.01
C GLU A 161 10.02 15.49 -14.51
N LYS A 162 8.98 15.50 -13.67
CA LYS A 162 9.15 15.45 -12.20
C LYS A 162 9.91 14.18 -11.77
N MET A 163 9.58 13.03 -12.33
CA MET A 163 10.26 11.77 -12.01
C MET A 163 11.73 11.76 -12.48
N LYS A 164 12.03 12.34 -13.65
CA LYS A 164 13.41 12.48 -14.14
C LYS A 164 14.23 13.42 -13.25
N ALA A 165 13.63 14.51 -12.77
CA ALA A 165 14.30 15.44 -11.86
C ALA A 165 14.71 14.75 -10.55
N VAL A 166 13.81 13.96 -9.95
CA VAL A 166 14.12 13.15 -8.77
C VAL A 166 15.23 12.13 -9.06
N LEU A 167 15.18 11.43 -10.20
CA LEU A 167 16.22 10.48 -10.59
C LEU A 167 17.60 11.14 -10.63
N LYS A 168 17.69 12.33 -11.23
CA LYS A 168 18.93 13.11 -11.28
C LYS A 168 19.42 13.49 -9.87
N GLN A 169 18.50 13.88 -8.98
CA GLN A 169 18.85 14.18 -7.58
C GLN A 169 19.40 12.95 -6.86
N MET A 170 18.75 11.78 -7.01
CA MET A 170 19.21 10.51 -6.43
C MET A 170 20.61 10.12 -6.94
N GLN A 171 20.82 10.18 -8.25
CA GLN A 171 22.12 9.88 -8.88
C GLN A 171 23.23 10.82 -8.39
N SER A 172 22.90 12.10 -8.18
CA SER A 172 23.84 13.07 -7.62
C SER A 172 23.99 13.03 -6.09
N ARG A 173 23.25 12.14 -5.41
CA ARG A 173 23.20 12.02 -3.94
C ARG A 173 22.75 13.31 -3.23
N ARG A 174 21.79 14.02 -3.82
CA ARG A 174 21.26 15.33 -3.35
C ARG A 174 19.80 15.30 -2.92
N LEU A 175 19.22 14.12 -2.79
CA LEU A 175 17.84 13.94 -2.32
C LEU A 175 17.77 14.03 -0.79
#